data_AF-A0A553JWV1-F1
#
_entry.id   AF-A0A553JWV1-F1
#
_cell.length_a   1.000
_cell.length_b   1.000
_cell.length_c   1.000
_cell.angle_alpha   90.00
_cell.angle_beta   90.00
_cell.angle_gamma   90.00
#
_symmetry.space_group_name_H-M   'P 1'
#
loop_
_entity.id
_entity.type
_entity.pdbx_description
1 polymer ?
#
loop_
_entity_poly.entity_id
_entity_poly.type
_entity_poly.pdbx_seq_one_letter_code
_entity_poly.pdbx_strand_id
1 'polypeptide(L)'
;MDHDVAGHARADRTRRRFPDRGWRPTPATDRRGVSGRARVATAMAAGALGLGWVGAGVASAHVGVTASTDEAGAHAVLSFSVPHGCDGSPTTELGILLPDGINSVTPTRNPFYTVETVTETLEPPVVDGHGNEVTQRVAEVVWTALERLPDGQRDVLELAVQLPAEAAGTTLYFPVVQTCEDGESAWVEIPAEGQDPHDLALPAPSLAVAEGTGHGHDDASAGGARASGPDAWSVTALAAGVLGIAVGATALVRSRKGS
;
A
#
# COMPACT_ATOMS: atom_id res chain seq x y z
N MET A 1 7.04 -7.08 71.79
CA MET A 1 8.50 -6.87 71.64
C MET A 1 8.75 -6.55 70.19
N ASP A 2 8.83 -5.25 69.91
CA ASP A 2 9.22 -4.66 68.63
C ASP A 2 10.67 -5.00 68.28
N HIS A 3 10.93 -5.23 66.99
CA HIS A 3 12.25 -5.05 66.40
C HIS A 3 12.09 -4.37 65.03
N ASP A 4 12.41 -3.06 65.03
CA ASP A 4 12.94 -2.31 63.89
C ASP A 4 14.13 -3.03 63.23
N VAL A 5 14.34 -2.81 61.93
CA VAL A 5 15.61 -2.28 61.36
C VAL A 5 15.51 -2.12 59.82
N ALA A 6 15.65 -0.84 59.43
CA ALA A 6 16.39 -0.23 58.33
C ALA A 6 16.05 -0.51 56.85
N GLY A 7 15.73 0.61 56.19
CA GLY A 7 15.65 0.77 54.74
C GLY A 7 17.00 0.69 54.01
N HIS A 8 16.91 0.59 52.69
CA HIS A 8 18.03 0.74 51.77
C HIS A 8 17.73 1.82 50.73
N ALA A 9 18.73 2.66 50.52
CA ALA A 9 18.68 3.90 49.78
C ALA A 9 18.89 3.71 48.26
N ARG A 10 18.48 4.77 47.55
CA ARG A 10 18.50 5.01 46.11
C ARG A 10 19.87 4.84 45.45
N ALA A 11 19.88 4.37 44.21
CA ALA A 11 20.99 4.56 43.27
C ALA A 11 20.54 5.46 42.11
N ASP A 12 21.12 6.66 42.09
CA ASP A 12 20.99 7.71 41.09
C ASP A 12 21.79 7.35 39.83
N ARG A 13 21.13 7.34 38.66
CA ARG A 13 21.76 7.00 37.37
C ARG A 13 22.15 8.30 36.65
N THR A 14 23.34 8.77 36.96
CA THR A 14 23.95 9.96 36.38
C THR A 14 24.40 9.76 34.93
N ARG A 15 23.83 10.59 34.07
CA ARG A 15 24.35 11.26 32.85
C ARG A 15 25.68 10.73 32.27
N ARG A 16 25.64 10.30 30.99
CA ARG A 16 26.81 10.32 30.11
C ARG A 16 26.63 11.43 29.07
N ARG A 17 27.39 12.52 29.24
CA ARG A 17 27.60 13.58 28.23
C ARG A 17 28.59 13.08 27.17
N PHE A 18 28.25 13.30 25.91
CA PHE A 18 29.18 13.19 24.78
C PHE A 18 30.22 14.33 24.83
N PRO A 19 31.49 14.10 24.44
CA PRO A 19 32.50 15.14 24.40
C PRO A 19 32.39 15.99 23.11
N ASP A 20 32.29 17.30 23.30
CA ASP A 20 32.42 18.33 22.27
C ASP A 20 33.81 18.28 21.62
N ARG A 21 33.88 17.88 20.35
CA ARG A 21 35.07 18.07 19.52
C ARG A 21 35.01 19.47 18.91
N GLY A 22 35.85 20.35 19.44
CA GLY A 22 36.05 21.71 18.94
C GLY A 22 36.61 21.73 17.52
N TRP A 23 35.80 22.24 16.60
CA TRP A 23 36.24 22.69 15.29
C TRP A 23 36.85 24.10 15.42
N ARG A 24 38.13 24.25 15.05
CA ARG A 24 38.82 25.55 14.95
C ARG A 24 38.93 25.97 13.49
N PRO A 25 38.57 27.20 13.11
CA PRO A 25 38.81 27.72 11.77
C PRO A 25 40.24 28.25 11.62
N THR A 26 40.84 28.02 10.45
CA THR A 26 42.08 28.68 10.00
C THR A 26 41.74 29.95 9.19
N PRO A 27 42.48 31.06 9.33
CA PRO A 27 42.39 32.19 8.42
C PRO A 27 43.60 32.33 7.49
N ALA A 28 43.41 33.18 6.47
CA ALA A 28 44.36 33.76 5.51
C ALA A 28 44.57 32.95 4.21
N THR A 29 44.52 33.55 3.01
CA THR A 29 45.16 34.81 2.61
C THR A 29 44.47 35.46 1.41
N ASP A 30 44.44 36.80 1.44
CA ASP A 30 44.16 37.73 0.33
C ASP A 30 45.31 37.72 -0.70
N ARG A 31 44.98 37.63 -1.99
CA ARG A 31 45.86 38.05 -3.08
C ARG A 31 45.10 38.86 -4.12
N ARG A 32 45.55 40.09 -4.25
CA ARG A 32 45.12 41.13 -5.19
C ARG A 32 45.44 40.78 -6.65
N GLY A 33 44.44 41.03 -7.50
CA GLY A 33 44.49 41.85 -8.71
C GLY A 33 45.39 41.45 -9.89
N VAL A 34 44.76 41.21 -11.05
CA VAL A 34 45.19 41.79 -12.35
C VAL A 34 43.94 42.05 -13.20
N SER A 35 43.79 43.29 -13.64
CA SER A 35 42.87 43.71 -14.71
C SER A 35 43.58 43.58 -16.05
N GLY A 36 42.90 43.01 -17.05
CA GLY A 36 43.37 42.92 -18.43
C GLY A 36 42.20 42.59 -19.36
N ARG A 37 41.82 43.55 -20.21
CA ARG A 37 40.69 43.49 -21.13
C ARG A 37 41.02 42.73 -22.43
N ALA A 38 39.97 42.13 -23.00
CA ALA A 38 39.73 41.79 -24.42
C ALA A 38 40.34 40.44 -24.90
N ARG A 39 39.69 39.60 -25.73
CA ARG A 39 38.59 39.80 -26.71
C ARG A 39 37.70 38.54 -26.80
N VAL A 40 36.50 38.80 -27.31
CA VAL A 40 35.42 37.92 -27.76
C VAL A 40 35.90 36.70 -28.56
N ALA A 41 35.37 35.50 -28.23
CA ALA A 41 35.19 34.40 -29.17
C ALA A 41 34.12 33.40 -28.66
N THR A 42 32.96 33.42 -29.31
CA THR A 42 32.08 32.27 -29.65
C THR A 42 31.64 31.28 -28.56
N ALA A 43 30.36 31.45 -28.17
CA ALA A 43 29.29 30.46 -28.30
C ALA A 43 29.59 28.98 -27.94
N MET A 44 29.11 28.56 -26.77
CA MET A 44 28.14 27.46 -26.56
C MET A 44 28.08 27.16 -25.05
N ALA A 45 27.31 27.97 -24.32
CA ALA A 45 26.98 27.71 -22.92
C ALA A 45 25.47 27.85 -22.74
N ALA A 46 24.71 26.93 -23.33
CA ALA A 46 23.29 26.78 -23.08
C ALA A 46 22.88 25.34 -23.44
N GLY A 47 22.79 24.46 -22.45
CA GLY A 47 22.27 23.11 -22.67
C GLY A 47 22.79 22.03 -21.73
N ALA A 48 22.88 22.28 -20.42
CA ALA A 48 23.12 21.20 -19.44
C ALA A 48 22.54 21.49 -18.04
N LEU A 49 21.49 22.31 -17.94
CA LEU A 49 20.73 22.53 -16.70
C LEU A 49 19.24 22.39 -17.02
N GLY A 50 18.83 21.18 -17.37
CA GLY A 50 17.46 20.92 -17.82
C GLY A 50 16.96 19.50 -17.60
N LEU A 51 17.70 18.64 -16.90
CA LEU A 51 17.08 17.48 -16.23
C LEU A 51 16.48 17.99 -14.92
N GLY A 52 15.45 18.83 -15.05
CA GLY A 52 14.58 19.18 -13.95
C GLY A 52 13.91 17.91 -13.47
N TRP A 53 14.17 17.59 -12.20
CA TRP A 53 13.23 16.92 -11.31
C TRP A 53 12.34 15.89 -12.01
N VAL A 54 12.90 14.72 -12.33
CA VAL A 54 12.06 13.51 -12.40
C VAL A 54 11.40 13.43 -11.04
N GLY A 55 10.08 13.65 -11.02
CA GLY A 55 9.31 13.88 -9.81
C GLY A 55 9.74 12.91 -8.72
N ALA A 56 10.04 13.44 -7.54
CA ALA A 56 9.84 12.66 -6.34
C ALA A 56 8.40 12.20 -6.44
N GLY A 57 8.19 10.92 -6.78
CA GLY A 57 6.86 10.34 -6.77
C GLY A 57 6.28 10.71 -5.42
N VAL A 58 5.09 11.31 -5.44
CA VAL A 58 4.27 11.45 -4.23
C VAL A 58 4.29 10.06 -3.62
N ALA A 59 5.06 9.86 -2.55
CA ALA A 59 4.97 8.63 -1.79
C ALA A 59 3.49 8.52 -1.46
N SER A 60 2.84 7.44 -1.90
CA SER A 60 1.39 7.28 -1.73
C SER A 60 1.06 7.44 -0.25
N ALA A 61 0.53 8.62 0.11
CA ALA A 61 0.22 9.01 1.47
C ALA A 61 -1.19 8.56 1.90
N HIS A 62 -1.96 8.03 0.94
CA HIS A 62 -3.34 7.62 1.18
C HIS A 62 -3.37 6.21 1.75
N VAL A 63 -4.30 5.99 2.67
CA VAL A 63 -4.67 4.62 3.07
C VAL A 63 -5.23 3.93 1.83
N GLY A 64 -4.80 2.68 1.60
CA GLY A 64 -5.23 1.89 0.46
C GLY A 64 -5.63 0.48 0.88
N VAL A 65 -6.45 -0.17 0.07
CA VAL A 65 -6.89 -1.55 0.29
C VAL A 65 -6.47 -2.44 -0.87
N THR A 66 -6.01 -3.65 -0.56
CA THR A 66 -5.83 -4.74 -1.52
C THR A 66 -6.59 -5.96 -1.05
N ALA A 67 -7.13 -6.75 -1.96
CA ALA A 67 -7.84 -7.98 -1.63
C ALA A 67 -7.11 -9.23 -2.15
N SER A 68 -7.22 -10.34 -1.43
CA SER A 68 -6.73 -11.64 -1.90
C SER A 68 -7.50 -12.19 -3.11
N THR A 69 -8.73 -11.73 -3.30
CA THR A 69 -9.61 -11.95 -4.45
C THR A 69 -10.63 -10.81 -4.49
N ASP A 70 -11.11 -10.48 -5.68
CA ASP A 70 -12.14 -9.48 -5.94
C ASP A 70 -13.46 -10.11 -6.44
N GLU A 71 -13.56 -11.44 -6.49
CA GLU A 71 -14.75 -12.15 -6.98
C GLU A 71 -15.96 -11.93 -6.05
N ALA A 72 -17.10 -11.52 -6.63
CA ALA A 72 -18.36 -11.37 -5.90
C ALA A 72 -18.77 -12.69 -5.19
N GLY A 73 -19.21 -12.59 -3.93
CA GLY A 73 -19.60 -13.73 -3.10
C GLY A 73 -18.42 -14.51 -2.47
N ALA A 74 -17.19 -14.26 -2.90
CA ALA A 74 -16.02 -14.98 -2.40
C ALA A 74 -15.60 -14.49 -1.00
N HIS A 75 -14.94 -15.37 -0.25
CA HIS A 75 -14.21 -14.97 0.95
C HIS A 75 -12.88 -14.34 0.56
N ALA A 76 -12.62 -13.14 1.04
CA ALA A 76 -11.42 -12.37 0.75
C ALA A 76 -10.73 -11.93 2.04
N VAL A 77 -9.41 -11.81 2.00
CA VAL A 77 -8.63 -11.04 2.98
C VAL A 77 -8.39 -9.67 2.37
N LEU A 78 -8.92 -8.63 3.04
CA LEU A 78 -8.65 -7.24 2.72
C LEU A 78 -7.48 -6.76 3.58
N SER A 79 -6.42 -6.25 2.95
CA SER A 79 -5.25 -5.69 3.62
C SER A 79 -5.23 -4.18 3.40
N PHE A 80 -5.45 -3.43 4.48
CA PHE A 80 -5.42 -1.97 4.52
C PHE A 80 -4.01 -1.50 4.85
N SER A 81 -3.34 -0.83 3.92
CA SER A 81 -2.01 -0.24 4.12
C SER A 81 -2.13 1.18 4.65
N VAL A 82 -1.53 1.46 5.81
CA VAL A 82 -1.51 2.79 6.45
C VAL A 82 -0.09 3.34 6.42
N PRO A 83 0.21 4.34 5.57
CA PRO A 83 1.58 4.65 5.19
C PRO A 83 2.39 5.43 6.23
N HIS A 84 1.74 6.32 7.00
CA HIS A 84 2.36 7.18 8.02
C HIS A 84 1.28 7.81 8.91
N GLY A 85 1.68 8.61 9.89
CA GLY A 85 0.80 9.44 10.72
C GLY A 85 0.26 10.71 10.03
N CYS A 86 -0.73 11.38 10.60
CA CYS A 86 -1.44 12.52 10.02
C CYS A 86 -0.54 13.76 10.04
N ASP A 87 -0.16 14.30 8.86
CA ASP A 87 0.79 15.42 8.75
C ASP A 87 2.09 15.21 9.57
N GLY A 88 2.53 13.96 9.71
CA GLY A 88 3.70 13.55 10.52
C GLY A 88 3.44 13.33 12.01
N SER A 89 2.22 13.60 12.51
CA SER A 89 1.78 13.24 13.86
C SER A 89 1.47 11.74 13.96
N PRO A 90 1.99 11.00 14.97
CA PRO A 90 1.78 9.55 15.07
C PRO A 90 0.31 9.13 15.14
N THR A 91 -0.03 8.03 14.45
CA THR A 91 -1.39 7.45 14.48
C THR A 91 -1.65 6.77 15.81
N THR A 92 -2.83 7.04 16.37
CA THR A 92 -3.31 6.42 17.61
C THR A 92 -4.50 5.50 17.39
N GLU A 93 -5.26 5.70 16.32
CA GLU A 93 -6.45 4.90 16.03
C GLU A 93 -6.80 4.92 14.53
N LEU A 94 -7.40 3.81 14.08
CA LEU A 94 -7.96 3.64 12.74
C LEU A 94 -9.35 3.04 12.85
N GLY A 95 -10.37 3.77 12.39
CA GLY A 95 -11.73 3.25 12.21
C GLY A 95 -11.97 2.95 10.74
N ILE A 96 -12.35 1.72 10.41
CA ILE A 96 -12.69 1.28 9.05
C ILE A 96 -14.18 0.98 9.00
N LEU A 97 -14.92 1.76 8.22
CA LEU A 97 -16.34 1.53 7.98
C LEU A 97 -16.53 0.48 6.88
N LEU A 98 -17.40 -0.48 7.15
CA LEU A 98 -17.73 -1.57 6.23
C LEU A 98 -18.92 -1.14 5.38
N PRO A 99 -18.85 -1.27 4.04
CA PRO A 99 -19.98 -0.99 3.18
C PRO A 99 -21.12 -2.00 3.40
N ASP A 100 -22.33 -1.57 3.02
CA ASP A 100 -23.51 -2.44 2.98
C ASP A 100 -23.23 -3.76 2.23
N GLY A 101 -23.87 -4.83 2.68
CA GLY A 101 -23.75 -6.17 2.09
C GLY A 101 -22.60 -7.01 2.65
N ILE A 102 -21.59 -6.41 3.29
CA ILE A 102 -20.55 -7.17 4.01
C ILE A 102 -21.10 -7.58 5.38
N ASN A 103 -21.68 -8.78 5.43
CA ASN A 103 -22.32 -9.30 6.65
C ASN A 103 -21.44 -10.25 7.47
N SER A 104 -20.29 -10.65 6.93
CA SER A 104 -19.31 -11.50 7.61
C SER A 104 -17.95 -10.82 7.61
N VAL A 105 -17.45 -10.49 8.80
CA VAL A 105 -16.15 -9.81 9.00
C VAL A 105 -15.45 -10.44 10.20
N THR A 106 -14.17 -10.74 10.04
CA THR A 106 -13.29 -11.16 11.13
C THR A 106 -11.99 -10.36 11.05
N PRO A 107 -11.72 -9.47 12.01
CA PRO A 107 -10.45 -8.76 12.06
C PRO A 107 -9.28 -9.68 12.42
N THR A 108 -8.17 -9.53 11.70
CA THR A 108 -6.92 -10.21 12.04
C THR A 108 -6.30 -9.58 13.29
N ARG A 109 -5.84 -10.42 14.23
CA ARG A 109 -5.14 -9.94 15.42
C ARG A 109 -3.81 -9.28 15.02
N ASN A 110 -3.55 -8.08 15.55
CA ASN A 110 -2.31 -7.34 15.35
C ASN A 110 -1.63 -7.10 16.71
N PRO A 111 -0.31 -7.33 16.85
CA PRO A 111 0.40 -7.13 18.13
C PRO A 111 0.54 -5.67 18.56
N PHE A 112 0.41 -4.70 17.65
CA PHE A 112 0.54 -3.27 17.94
C PHE A 112 -0.79 -2.58 18.25
N TYR A 113 -1.92 -3.29 18.16
CA TYR A 113 -3.26 -2.71 18.30
C TYR A 113 -4.19 -3.57 19.15
N THR A 114 -5.09 -2.93 19.86
CA THR A 114 -6.36 -3.54 20.27
C THR A 114 -7.38 -3.38 19.15
N VAL A 115 -8.24 -4.37 18.96
CA VAL A 115 -9.27 -4.34 17.91
C VAL A 115 -10.66 -4.50 18.52
N GLU A 116 -11.57 -3.64 18.12
CA GLU A 116 -12.97 -3.65 18.52
C GLU A 116 -13.87 -3.61 17.28
N THR A 117 -15.07 -4.17 17.39
CA THR A 117 -16.07 -4.18 16.32
C THR A 117 -17.32 -3.45 16.81
N VAL A 118 -17.79 -2.47 16.04
CA VAL A 118 -19.08 -1.83 16.26
C VAL A 118 -20.11 -2.54 15.39
N THR A 119 -21.19 -3.00 16.00
CA THR A 119 -22.26 -3.71 15.29
C THR A 119 -23.48 -2.82 15.10
N GLU A 120 -24.24 -3.12 14.05
CA GLU A 120 -25.55 -2.51 13.79
C GLU A 120 -26.60 -3.58 13.48
N THR A 121 -27.87 -3.23 13.66
CA THR A 121 -29.00 -4.11 13.38
C THR A 121 -29.31 -4.12 11.88
N LEU A 122 -29.55 -5.31 11.34
CA LEU A 122 -30.05 -5.50 9.97
C LEU A 122 -31.57 -5.50 9.95
N GLU A 123 -32.16 -4.58 9.19
CA GLU A 123 -33.61 -4.42 9.03
C GLU A 123 -33.95 -4.29 7.54
N PRO A 124 -34.45 -5.37 6.88
CA PRO A 124 -34.79 -6.68 7.46
C PRO A 124 -33.54 -7.54 7.78
N PRO A 125 -33.67 -8.57 8.64
CA PRO A 125 -32.64 -9.59 8.79
C PRO A 125 -32.30 -10.25 7.46
N VAL A 126 -31.04 -10.68 7.32
CA VAL A 126 -30.56 -11.39 6.13
C VAL A 126 -30.33 -12.86 6.44
N VAL A 127 -30.33 -13.72 5.42
CA VAL A 127 -30.02 -15.15 5.58
C VAL A 127 -28.62 -15.40 5.05
N ASP A 128 -27.75 -16.01 5.86
CA ASP A 128 -26.39 -16.35 5.43
C ASP A 128 -26.35 -17.58 4.50
N GLY A 129 -25.17 -17.89 3.96
CA GLY A 129 -24.98 -19.05 3.08
C GLY A 129 -25.23 -20.42 3.75
N HIS A 130 -25.41 -20.46 5.07
CA HIS A 130 -25.73 -21.65 5.86
C HIS A 130 -27.21 -21.73 6.25
N GLY A 131 -28.02 -20.73 5.86
CA GLY A 131 -29.45 -20.66 6.17
C GLY A 131 -29.75 -20.08 7.56
N ASN A 132 -28.78 -19.48 8.25
CA ASN A 132 -29.01 -18.81 9.53
C ASN A 132 -29.55 -17.40 9.30
N GLU A 133 -30.47 -16.97 10.16
CA GLU A 133 -30.90 -15.58 10.20
C GLU A 133 -29.82 -14.73 10.91
N VAL A 134 -29.36 -13.69 10.21
CA VAL A 134 -28.40 -12.71 10.69
C VAL A 134 -29.14 -11.39 10.91
N THR A 135 -29.22 -10.98 12.17
CA THR A 135 -29.94 -9.77 12.61
C THR A 135 -29.00 -8.62 12.94
N GLN A 136 -27.69 -8.87 13.01
CA GLN A 136 -26.66 -7.86 13.24
C GLN A 136 -25.46 -8.12 12.34
N ARG A 137 -24.80 -7.05 11.93
CA ARG A 137 -23.50 -7.12 11.24
C ARG A 137 -22.49 -6.20 11.91
N VAL A 138 -21.21 -6.40 11.60
CA VAL A 138 -20.14 -5.44 11.93
C VAL A 138 -20.22 -4.27 10.95
N ALA A 139 -20.52 -3.08 11.46
CA ALA A 139 -20.56 -1.84 10.68
C ALA A 139 -19.19 -1.17 10.60
N GLU A 140 -18.39 -1.29 11.66
CA GLU A 140 -17.09 -0.66 11.78
C GLU A 140 -16.12 -1.57 12.54
N VAL A 141 -14.85 -1.54 12.13
CA VAL A 141 -13.76 -2.14 12.90
C VAL A 141 -12.78 -1.05 13.31
N VAL A 142 -12.53 -0.94 14.61
CA VAL A 142 -11.66 0.07 15.20
C VAL A 142 -10.40 -0.59 15.71
N TRP A 143 -9.24 -0.12 15.27
CA TRP A 143 -7.93 -0.49 15.81
C TRP A 143 -7.33 0.67 16.58
N THR A 144 -7.17 0.50 17.88
CA THR A 144 -6.52 1.48 18.76
C THR A 144 -5.10 1.03 19.04
N ALA A 145 -4.14 1.90 18.78
CA ALA A 145 -2.71 1.60 18.87
C ALA A 145 -2.27 1.42 20.34
N LEU A 146 -1.65 0.27 20.63
CA LEU A 146 -0.87 0.04 21.85
C LEU A 146 0.50 0.74 21.75
N GLU A 147 1.09 0.69 20.57
CA GLU A 147 2.26 1.44 20.16
C GLU A 147 1.89 2.26 18.93
N ARG A 148 2.00 3.60 19.04
CA ARG A 148 1.57 4.54 17.99
C ARG A 148 2.41 4.33 16.73
N LEU A 149 1.80 4.41 15.55
CA LEU A 149 2.52 4.37 14.27
C LEU A 149 3.29 5.68 14.08
N PRO A 150 4.63 5.71 14.18
CA PRO A 150 5.39 6.94 13.99
C PRO A 150 5.52 7.29 12.52
N ASP A 151 5.87 8.54 12.24
CA ASP A 151 6.24 8.96 10.90
C ASP A 151 7.39 8.12 10.31
N GLY A 152 7.33 7.87 9.00
CA GLY A 152 8.30 7.04 8.27
C GLY A 152 8.16 5.53 8.45
N GLN A 153 7.16 5.06 9.20
CA GLN A 153 6.78 3.64 9.29
C GLN A 153 5.35 3.45 8.77
N ARG A 154 5.05 2.24 8.32
CA ARG A 154 3.72 1.86 7.84
C ARG A 154 3.20 0.64 8.58
N ASP A 155 1.88 0.58 8.71
CA ASP A 155 1.18 -0.61 9.20
C ASP A 155 0.31 -1.24 8.12
N VAL A 156 -0.07 -2.49 8.37
CA VAL A 156 -1.09 -3.21 7.61
C VAL A 156 -2.10 -3.81 8.58
N LEU A 157 -3.37 -3.52 8.36
CA LEU A 157 -4.50 -4.08 9.09
C LEU A 157 -5.31 -4.95 8.16
N GLU A 158 -5.71 -6.14 8.62
CA GLU A 158 -6.35 -7.13 7.77
C GLU A 158 -7.72 -7.52 8.28
N LEU A 159 -8.67 -7.65 7.35
CA LEU A 159 -10.02 -8.15 7.57
C LEU A 159 -10.26 -9.37 6.68
N ALA A 160 -10.66 -10.49 7.27
CA ALA A 160 -11.29 -11.56 6.51
C ALA A 160 -12.77 -11.20 6.35
N VAL A 161 -13.26 -11.15 5.11
CA VAL A 161 -14.65 -10.80 4.78
C VAL A 161 -15.26 -11.79 3.80
N GLN A 162 -16.58 -11.78 3.69
CA GLN A 162 -17.27 -12.27 2.49
C GLN A 162 -17.71 -11.07 1.65
N LEU A 163 -17.26 -10.99 0.40
CA LEU A 163 -17.71 -9.95 -0.53
C LEU A 163 -19.19 -10.20 -0.90
N PRO A 164 -20.02 -9.15 -1.06
CA PRO A 164 -21.42 -9.33 -1.43
C PRO A 164 -21.52 -9.96 -2.82
N ALA A 165 -22.46 -10.89 -3.02
CA ALA A 165 -22.64 -11.55 -4.32
C ALA A 165 -23.25 -10.60 -5.35
N GLU A 166 -24.08 -9.68 -4.87
CA GLU A 166 -24.75 -8.63 -5.63
C GLU A 166 -23.83 -7.44 -6.01
N ALA A 167 -22.62 -7.38 -5.46
CA ALA A 167 -21.65 -6.32 -5.74
C ALA A 167 -20.88 -6.54 -7.06
N ALA A 168 -21.13 -7.62 -7.80
CA ALA A 168 -20.49 -7.89 -9.08
C ALA A 168 -20.57 -6.68 -10.04
N GLY A 169 -19.42 -6.27 -10.59
CA GLY A 169 -19.32 -5.13 -11.50
C GLY A 169 -19.43 -3.77 -10.82
N THR A 170 -19.48 -3.71 -9.48
CA THR A 170 -19.53 -2.47 -8.70
C THR A 170 -18.20 -2.18 -8.00
N THR A 171 -18.09 -1.04 -7.34
CA THR A 171 -16.95 -0.70 -6.48
C THR A 171 -17.43 -0.55 -5.05
N LEU A 172 -16.79 -1.29 -4.14
CA LEU A 172 -16.97 -1.14 -2.70
C LEU A 172 -16.01 -0.06 -2.20
N TYR A 173 -16.50 0.86 -1.39
CA TYR A 173 -15.70 1.88 -0.71
C TYR A 173 -15.68 1.59 0.78
N PHE A 174 -14.51 1.75 1.38
CA PHE A 174 -14.25 1.50 2.79
C PHE A 174 -13.75 2.80 3.41
N PRO A 175 -14.63 3.72 3.84
CA PRO A 175 -14.24 4.94 4.51
C PRO A 175 -13.34 4.63 5.72
N VAL A 176 -12.22 5.35 5.85
CA VAL A 176 -11.30 5.21 6.97
C VAL A 176 -11.09 6.54 7.66
N VAL A 177 -11.25 6.56 8.98
CA VAL A 177 -10.81 7.68 9.81
C VAL A 177 -9.53 7.27 10.51
N GLN A 178 -8.47 8.04 10.26
CA GLN A 178 -7.19 7.90 10.92
C GLN A 178 -7.03 9.02 11.95
N THR A 179 -7.05 8.66 13.23
CA THR A 179 -6.83 9.60 14.33
C THR A 179 -5.37 9.57 14.74
N CYS A 180 -4.80 10.76 14.91
CA CYS A 180 -3.42 10.93 15.32
C CYS A 180 -3.34 11.74 16.62
N GLU A 181 -2.15 11.82 17.23
CA GLU A 181 -1.98 12.63 18.45
C GLU A 181 -2.45 14.08 18.26
N ASP A 182 -2.03 14.66 17.14
CA ASP A 182 -2.46 15.98 16.67
C ASP A 182 -3.25 15.80 15.36
N GLY A 183 -4.58 15.96 15.45
CA GLY A 183 -5.47 15.97 14.30
C GLY A 183 -5.90 14.59 13.78
N GLU A 184 -6.46 14.59 12.58
CA GLU A 184 -7.02 13.40 11.92
C GLU A 184 -6.91 13.50 10.40
N SER A 185 -7.01 12.36 9.72
CA SER A 185 -7.20 12.26 8.28
C SER A 185 -8.42 11.38 7.99
N ALA A 186 -9.43 11.97 7.37
CA ALA A 186 -10.68 11.30 7.02
C ALA A 186 -10.66 10.86 5.55
N TRP A 187 -10.18 9.64 5.30
CA TRP A 187 -10.17 8.98 3.99
C TRP A 187 -11.58 8.48 3.65
N VAL A 188 -12.49 9.41 3.34
CA VAL A 188 -13.94 9.14 3.24
C VAL A 188 -14.56 9.62 1.93
N GLU A 189 -13.79 10.28 1.07
CA GLU A 189 -14.33 10.85 -0.17
C GLU A 189 -14.62 9.75 -1.21
N ILE A 190 -15.82 9.78 -1.78
CA ILE A 190 -16.28 8.90 -2.86
C ILE A 190 -16.50 9.78 -4.10
N PRO A 191 -15.97 9.40 -5.27
CA PRO A 191 -16.09 10.20 -6.48
C PRO A 191 -17.55 10.30 -6.92
N ALA A 192 -18.00 11.50 -7.28
CA ALA A 192 -19.29 11.67 -7.95
C ALA A 192 -19.27 11.03 -9.34
N GLU A 193 -20.46 10.81 -9.93
CA GLU A 193 -20.55 10.25 -11.28
C GLU A 193 -19.75 11.09 -12.29
N GLY A 194 -18.81 10.45 -12.98
CA GLY A 194 -17.94 11.10 -13.98
C GLY A 194 -16.79 11.93 -13.42
N GLN A 195 -16.61 11.99 -12.10
CA GLN A 195 -15.44 12.60 -11.47
C GLN A 195 -14.22 11.67 -11.55
N ASP A 196 -13.03 12.21 -11.78
CA ASP A 196 -11.78 11.45 -11.66
C ASP A 196 -11.49 11.16 -10.18
N PRO A 197 -11.38 9.89 -9.75
CA PRO A 197 -11.02 9.55 -8.37
C PRO A 197 -9.66 10.12 -7.92
N HIS A 198 -8.75 10.43 -8.85
CA HIS A 198 -7.46 11.03 -8.55
C HIS A 198 -7.54 12.52 -8.17
N ASP A 199 -8.67 13.17 -8.42
CA ASP A 199 -8.91 14.56 -8.01
C ASP A 199 -9.36 14.67 -6.55
N LEU A 200 -9.66 13.55 -5.88
CA LEU A 200 -10.03 13.51 -4.47
C LEU A 200 -8.81 13.72 -3.58
N ALA A 201 -8.98 14.52 -2.53
CA ALA A 201 -7.92 14.85 -1.59
C ALA A 201 -7.71 13.73 -0.58
N LEU A 202 -8.82 13.15 -0.08
CA LEU A 202 -8.83 12.08 0.91
C LEU A 202 -9.76 10.95 0.43
N PRO A 203 -9.44 10.28 -0.70
CA PRO A 203 -10.28 9.22 -1.24
C PRO A 203 -10.40 8.06 -0.26
N ALA A 204 -11.62 7.54 -0.10
CA ALA A 204 -11.83 6.29 0.62
C ALA A 204 -11.13 5.13 -0.12
N PRO A 205 -10.45 4.22 0.61
CA PRO A 205 -10.01 2.95 0.04
C PRO A 205 -11.14 2.25 -0.72
N SER A 206 -10.85 1.75 -1.92
CA SER A 206 -11.88 1.17 -2.78
C SER A 206 -11.44 -0.17 -3.39
N LEU A 207 -12.39 -1.08 -3.59
CA LEU A 207 -12.21 -2.36 -4.25
C LEU A 207 -13.25 -2.50 -5.37
N ALA A 208 -12.78 -2.60 -6.62
CA ALA A 208 -13.63 -3.04 -7.72
C ALA A 208 -13.92 -4.52 -7.57
N VAL A 209 -15.18 -4.93 -7.69
CA VAL A 209 -15.62 -6.32 -7.49
C VAL A 209 -15.87 -6.96 -8.85
N ALA A 210 -15.16 -8.05 -9.12
CA ALA A 210 -15.29 -8.84 -10.34
C ALA A 210 -16.51 -9.77 -10.28
N GLU A 211 -16.96 -10.21 -11.45
CA GLU A 211 -17.95 -11.29 -11.55
C GLU A 211 -17.42 -12.55 -10.85
N GLY A 212 -18.23 -13.15 -9.97
CA GLY A 212 -17.87 -14.39 -9.32
C GLY A 212 -17.93 -15.56 -10.30
N THR A 213 -16.98 -16.50 -10.20
CA THR A 213 -16.97 -17.68 -11.08
C THR A 213 -18.05 -18.72 -10.74
N GLY A 214 -18.86 -18.48 -9.71
CA GLY A 214 -19.99 -19.32 -9.30
C GLY A 214 -19.55 -20.73 -8.89
N HIS A 215 -19.61 -21.05 -7.60
CA HIS A 215 -19.69 -22.45 -7.17
C HIS A 215 -21.11 -22.97 -7.42
N GLY A 216 -21.50 -23.04 -8.69
CA GLY A 216 -22.64 -23.82 -9.11
C GLY A 216 -22.38 -25.28 -8.75
N HIS A 217 -23.31 -25.90 -8.05
CA HIS A 217 -23.41 -27.35 -7.98
C HIS A 217 -23.78 -27.87 -9.38
N ASP A 218 -22.83 -27.81 -10.30
CA ASP A 218 -22.95 -28.46 -11.59
C ASP A 218 -22.52 -29.91 -11.41
N ASP A 219 -23.50 -30.80 -11.42
CA ASP A 219 -23.32 -32.23 -11.68
C ASP A 219 -22.63 -32.38 -13.05
N ALA A 220 -21.30 -32.33 -13.04
CA ALA A 220 -20.46 -32.53 -14.22
C ALA A 220 -20.50 -34.01 -14.61
N SER A 221 -21.51 -34.37 -15.40
CA SER A 221 -21.44 -35.53 -16.29
C SER A 221 -20.21 -35.39 -17.18
N ALA A 222 -19.24 -36.30 -17.02
CA ALA A 222 -18.01 -36.35 -17.80
C ALA A 222 -18.30 -36.56 -19.30
N GLY A 223 -18.46 -35.45 -20.03
CA GLY A 223 -18.44 -35.40 -21.49
C GLY A 223 -16.99 -35.35 -21.98
N GLY A 224 -16.58 -36.37 -22.72
CA GLY A 224 -15.19 -36.62 -23.12
C GLY A 224 -14.48 -35.46 -23.81
N ALA A 225 -13.26 -35.18 -23.33
CA ALA A 225 -12.32 -34.28 -23.96
C ALA A 225 -11.86 -34.81 -25.33
N ARG A 226 -12.21 -34.11 -26.41
CA ARG A 226 -11.45 -34.14 -27.66
C ARG A 226 -10.40 -33.05 -27.58
N ALA A 227 -9.13 -33.45 -27.58
CA ALA A 227 -8.00 -32.53 -27.70
C ALA A 227 -8.08 -31.78 -29.05
N SER A 228 -8.19 -30.46 -28.99
CA SER A 228 -8.01 -29.60 -30.16
C SER A 228 -6.50 -29.39 -30.35
N GLY A 229 -5.99 -29.71 -31.55
CA GLY A 229 -4.60 -29.50 -31.90
C GLY A 229 -4.21 -28.01 -31.93
N PRO A 230 -2.91 -27.69 -31.93
CA PRO A 230 -2.44 -26.32 -31.95
C PRO A 230 -2.91 -25.59 -33.22
N ASP A 231 -3.39 -24.37 -33.04
CA ASP A 231 -3.89 -23.51 -34.09
C ASP A 231 -2.73 -22.89 -34.90
N ALA A 232 -3.03 -22.45 -36.12
CA ALA A 232 -2.03 -22.07 -37.12
C ALA A 232 -1.03 -20.98 -36.66
N TRP A 233 -1.38 -20.20 -35.64
CA TRP A 233 -0.59 -19.11 -35.09
C TRP A 233 0.59 -19.61 -34.24
N SER A 234 0.42 -20.74 -33.55
CA SER A 234 1.48 -21.35 -32.73
C SER A 234 2.54 -22.07 -33.59
N VAL A 235 2.23 -22.44 -34.84
CA VAL A 235 3.21 -22.97 -35.81
C VAL A 235 4.07 -21.85 -36.43
N THR A 236 3.52 -20.67 -36.65
CA THR A 236 4.27 -19.53 -37.23
C THR A 236 5.31 -18.93 -36.27
N ALA A 237 5.08 -18.95 -34.96
CA ALA A 237 6.03 -18.44 -33.97
C ALA A 237 7.31 -19.31 -33.86
N LEU A 238 7.18 -20.63 -34.02
CA LEU A 238 8.30 -21.58 -34.01
C LEU A 238 9.20 -21.45 -35.26
N ALA A 239 8.63 -21.11 -36.42
CA ALA A 239 9.40 -20.89 -37.65
C ALA A 239 10.26 -19.61 -37.61
N ALA A 240 9.81 -18.54 -36.95
CA ALA A 240 10.58 -17.30 -36.82
C ALA A 240 11.76 -17.41 -35.83
N GLY A 241 11.61 -18.19 -34.75
CA GLY A 241 12.68 -18.41 -33.77
C GLY A 241 13.89 -19.17 -34.33
N VAL A 242 13.67 -20.14 -35.23
CA VAL A 242 14.76 -20.93 -35.85
C VAL A 242 15.58 -20.09 -36.84
N LEU A 243 14.96 -19.13 -37.55
CA LEU A 243 15.70 -18.24 -38.46
C LEU A 243 16.61 -17.23 -37.72
N GLY A 244 16.18 -16.74 -36.55
CA GLY A 244 16.97 -15.81 -35.73
C GLY A 244 18.27 -16.42 -35.19
N ILE A 245 18.24 -17.70 -34.82
CA ILE A 245 19.43 -18.44 -34.33
C ILE A 245 20.46 -18.64 -35.45
N ALA A 246 20.03 -18.83 -36.70
CA ALA A 246 20.93 -19.00 -37.83
C ALA A 246 21.69 -17.70 -38.20
N VAL A 247 21.05 -16.54 -38.09
CA VAL A 247 21.70 -15.24 -38.35
C VAL A 247 22.69 -14.90 -37.24
N GLY A 248 22.34 -15.13 -35.96
CA GLY A 248 23.22 -14.89 -34.82
C GLY A 248 24.51 -15.71 -34.83
N ALA A 249 24.46 -16.97 -35.29
CA ALA A 249 25.62 -17.85 -35.40
C ALA A 249 26.65 -17.35 -36.42
N THR A 250 26.22 -16.71 -37.52
CA THR A 250 27.15 -16.18 -38.55
C THR A 250 27.91 -14.93 -38.11
N ALA A 251 27.33 -14.10 -37.23
CA ALA A 251 27.99 -12.91 -36.68
C ALA A 251 29.11 -13.27 -35.69
N LEU A 252 28.91 -14.30 -34.86
CA LEU A 252 29.90 -14.77 -33.89
C LEU A 252 31.13 -15.44 -34.54
N VAL A 253 30.94 -16.13 -35.67
CA VAL A 253 32.05 -16.76 -36.41
C VAL A 253 32.92 -15.71 -37.11
N ARG A 254 32.35 -14.59 -37.56
CA ARG A 254 33.09 -13.52 -38.24
C ARG A 254 33.91 -12.66 -37.27
N SER A 255 33.44 -12.49 -36.04
CA SER A 255 34.16 -11.79 -34.95
C SER A 255 35.42 -12.53 -34.47
N ARG A 256 35.46 -13.86 -34.56
CA ARG A 256 36.61 -14.66 -34.07
C ARG A 256 37.74 -14.84 -35.07
N LYS A 257 37.57 -14.38 -36.32
CA LYS A 257 38.57 -14.54 -37.39
C LYS A 257 39.30 -13.23 -37.74
N GLY A 258 39.04 -12.16 -36.97
CA GLY A 258 39.65 -10.84 -37.12
C GLY A 258 40.46 -10.36 -35.90
N SER A 259 40.82 -11.26 -34.98
CA SER A 259 41.82 -11.04 -33.94
C SER A 259 43.01 -11.95 -34.15
#